data_AF-A0A969SFA1-F1
#
_entry.id   AF-A0A969SFA1-F1
#
_cell.length_a   1.000
_cell.length_b   1.000
_cell.length_c   1.000
_cell.angle_alpha   90.00
_cell.angle_beta   90.00
_cell.angle_gamma   90.00
#
_symmetry.space_group_name_H-M   'P 1'
#
loop_
_entity.id
_entity.type
_entity.pdbx_description
1 polymer ?
#
loop_
_entity_poly.entity_id
_entity_poly.type
_entity_poly.pdbx_seq_one_letter_code
_entity_poly.pdbx_strand_id
1 'polypeptide(L)'
;MANQLPPVLVTFDADVLMAGRTQVWQEYAKVGRCYIPEVVYDEIDYLTGKAVERAQEQVAREFMRFFADSGWIATDAQETHRALEPSIKNQSKQAMLVVATAQCVYGLANEHPDALIVFVSNSQPLLKRLASVGAANLCGMTGAMLLNWARKGERPAVATQQLQSLMRMLGERKSTQRNRGRIDDASVSKTGTSASRLTGTRGGSELKPESSFSKTSKTGFSGNRSASSRPKTPPRSREESREMTPAVYRMKHITAPKKRGGGFVSSAVNLLGALFFFTVAMGILWRVLDVKGFRKTFVPALPSPVREFVKSIDPK
;
A
#
# COMPACT_ATOMS: atom_id res chain seq x y z
N MET A 1 12.62 -5.24 -30.32
CA MET A 1 12.68 -5.18 -28.85
C MET A 1 11.27 -4.91 -28.36
N ALA A 2 10.66 -5.83 -27.62
CA ALA A 2 9.29 -5.63 -27.15
C ALA A 2 9.27 -4.41 -26.20
N ASN A 3 8.52 -3.37 -26.57
CA ASN A 3 8.20 -2.25 -25.68
C ASN A 3 7.30 -2.78 -24.55
N GLN A 4 7.89 -3.47 -23.59
CA GLN A 4 7.16 -3.87 -22.38
C GLN A 4 6.88 -2.60 -21.59
N LEU A 5 5.60 -2.34 -21.35
CA LEU A 5 5.17 -1.25 -20.49
C LEU A 5 5.70 -1.49 -19.07
N PRO A 6 6.10 -0.42 -18.36
CA PRO A 6 6.43 -0.50 -16.93
C PRO A 6 5.36 -1.28 -16.14
N PRO A 7 5.76 -2.12 -15.16
CA PRO A 7 4.82 -2.79 -14.30
C PRO A 7 4.01 -1.77 -13.49
N VAL A 8 2.76 -2.10 -13.18
CA VAL A 8 1.87 -1.27 -12.37
C VAL A 8 1.75 -1.87 -10.97
N LEU A 9 2.06 -1.07 -9.96
CA LEU A 9 1.86 -1.39 -8.55
C LEU A 9 0.74 -0.51 -8.00
N VAL A 10 -0.22 -1.10 -7.30
CA VAL A 10 -1.40 -0.40 -6.78
C VAL A 10 -1.36 -0.43 -5.27
N THR A 11 -1.53 0.72 -4.62
CA THR A 11 -1.52 0.88 -3.16
C THR A 11 -2.68 1.74 -2.69
N PHE A 12 -3.16 1.53 -1.47
CA PHE A 12 -4.47 1.99 -1.01
C PHE A 12 -4.41 2.74 0.32
N ASP A 13 -5.32 3.69 0.50
CA ASP A 13 -5.70 4.16 1.84
C ASP A 13 -6.73 3.23 2.50
N ALA A 14 -6.90 3.38 3.81
CA ALA A 14 -7.88 2.61 4.57
C ALA A 14 -9.31 2.87 4.06
N ASP A 15 -9.65 4.14 3.75
CA ASP A 15 -10.99 4.54 3.37
C ASP A 15 -11.49 3.83 2.09
N VAL A 16 -10.63 3.66 1.08
CA VAL A 16 -10.98 2.92 -0.16
C VAL A 16 -11.25 1.45 0.12
N LEU A 17 -10.46 0.84 1.01
CA LEU A 17 -10.62 -0.58 1.36
C LEU A 17 -11.89 -0.79 2.18
N MET A 18 -12.13 0.07 3.17
CA MET A 18 -13.29 0.03 4.07
C MET A 18 -14.61 0.42 3.38
N ALA A 19 -14.57 1.11 2.25
CA ALA A 19 -15.74 1.35 1.41
C ALA A 19 -16.01 0.21 0.40
N GLY A 20 -15.10 -0.75 0.30
CA GLY A 20 -15.14 -1.84 -0.66
C GLY A 20 -15.80 -3.11 -0.14
N ARG A 21 -15.71 -4.15 -0.96
CA ARG A 21 -16.11 -5.54 -0.66
C ARG A 21 -15.25 -6.49 -1.46
N THR A 22 -15.26 -7.78 -1.13
CA THR A 22 -14.40 -8.80 -1.77
C THR A 22 -14.37 -8.72 -3.30
N GLN A 23 -15.53 -8.62 -3.94
CA GLN A 23 -15.63 -8.51 -5.40
C GLN A 23 -14.87 -7.30 -5.96
N VAL A 24 -14.93 -6.15 -5.28
CA VAL A 24 -14.27 -4.92 -5.72
C VAL A 24 -12.75 -5.03 -5.56
N TRP A 25 -12.28 -5.59 -4.43
CA TRP A 25 -10.85 -5.79 -4.22
C TRP A 25 -10.25 -6.79 -5.23
N GLN A 26 -10.99 -7.83 -5.61
CA GLN A 26 -10.60 -8.73 -6.69
C GLN A 26 -10.47 -8.03 -8.04
N GLU A 27 -11.36 -7.09 -8.37
CA GLU A 27 -11.24 -6.28 -9.58
C GLU A 27 -9.97 -5.42 -9.56
N TYR A 28 -9.62 -4.80 -8.43
CA TYR A 28 -8.41 -3.98 -8.32
C TYR A 28 -7.12 -4.75 -8.66
N ALA A 29 -7.05 -6.03 -8.29
CA ALA A 29 -5.91 -6.89 -8.59
C ALA A 29 -5.69 -7.13 -10.11
N LYS A 30 -6.70 -6.87 -10.95
CA LYS A 30 -6.57 -6.98 -12.41
C LYS A 30 -5.71 -5.87 -13.01
N VAL A 31 -5.54 -4.75 -12.30
CA VAL A 31 -4.78 -3.58 -12.80
C VAL A 31 -3.28 -3.77 -12.62
N GLY A 32 -2.86 -4.44 -11.55
CA GLY A 32 -1.45 -4.60 -11.22
C GLY A 32 -1.24 -5.33 -9.91
N ARG A 33 0.00 -5.38 -9.43
CA ARG A 33 0.32 -6.00 -8.13
C ARG A 33 -0.13 -5.07 -7.01
N CYS A 34 -0.91 -5.59 -6.07
CA CYS A 34 -1.45 -4.79 -4.97
C CYS A 34 -0.55 -4.85 -3.74
N TYR A 35 -0.29 -3.65 -3.20
CA TYR A 35 0.46 -3.41 -1.98
C TYR A 35 -0.43 -2.72 -0.96
N ILE A 36 -0.24 -3.02 0.32
CA ILE A 36 -0.94 -2.40 1.43
C ILE A 36 0.10 -1.82 2.38
N PRO A 37 0.09 -0.49 2.63
CA PRO A 37 0.92 0.09 3.67
C PRO A 37 0.68 -0.61 5.01
N GLU A 38 1.72 -0.98 5.74
CA GLU A 38 1.59 -1.70 7.02
C GLU A 38 0.70 -0.92 8.00
N VAL A 39 0.82 0.41 8.03
CA VAL A 39 -0.05 1.28 8.85
C VAL A 39 -1.54 1.21 8.49
N VAL A 40 -1.86 0.95 7.22
CA VAL A 40 -3.25 0.75 6.77
C VAL A 40 -3.73 -0.65 7.14
N TYR A 41 -2.88 -1.66 6.97
CA TYR A 41 -3.15 -3.03 7.41
C TYR A 41 -3.46 -3.07 8.92
N ASP A 42 -2.60 -2.47 9.73
CA ASP A 42 -2.76 -2.41 11.19
C ASP A 42 -4.03 -1.69 11.61
N GLU A 43 -4.41 -0.61 10.90
CA GLU A 43 -5.66 0.08 11.19
C GLU A 43 -6.88 -0.80 10.89
N ILE A 44 -6.88 -1.52 9.77
CA ILE A 44 -7.99 -2.41 9.42
C ILE A 44 -8.04 -3.60 10.38
N ASP A 45 -6.91 -4.17 10.77
CA ASP A 45 -6.84 -5.24 11.78
C ASP A 45 -7.42 -4.78 13.12
N TYR A 46 -7.04 -3.57 13.57
CA TYR A 46 -7.60 -2.96 14.78
C TYR A 46 -9.14 -2.85 14.70
N LEU A 47 -9.68 -2.48 13.54
CA LEU A 47 -11.13 -2.35 13.34
C LEU A 47 -11.89 -3.68 13.40
N THR A 48 -11.22 -4.84 13.25
CA THR A 48 -11.89 -6.16 13.31
C THR A 48 -12.53 -6.49 14.66
N GLY A 49 -12.15 -5.81 15.74
CA GLY A 49 -12.73 -6.01 17.07
C GLY A 49 -12.90 -4.73 17.90
N LYS A 50 -12.60 -3.56 17.32
CA LYS A 50 -12.66 -2.27 18.01
C LYS A 50 -13.34 -1.16 17.19
N ALA A 51 -13.98 -1.51 16.07
CA ALA A 51 -14.79 -0.53 15.34
C ALA A 51 -16.02 -0.12 16.17
N VAL A 52 -16.40 1.16 16.06
CA VAL A 52 -17.59 1.70 16.74
C VAL A 52 -18.86 1.15 16.10
N GLU A 53 -18.86 1.03 14.76
CA GLU A 53 -19.98 0.53 13.98
C GLU A 53 -19.75 -0.93 13.59
N ARG A 54 -20.76 -1.78 13.82
CA ARG A 54 -20.70 -3.20 13.42
C ARG A 54 -20.50 -3.39 11.92
N ALA A 55 -21.05 -2.49 11.10
CA ALA A 55 -20.86 -2.55 9.65
C ALA A 55 -19.37 -2.40 9.28
N GLN A 56 -18.65 -1.48 9.92
CA GLN A 56 -17.21 -1.30 9.72
C GLN A 56 -16.43 -2.51 10.21
N GLU A 57 -16.78 -3.06 11.38
CA GLU A 57 -16.16 -4.29 11.90
C GLU A 57 -16.31 -5.46 10.90
N GLN A 58 -17.49 -5.62 10.31
CA GLN A 58 -17.78 -6.67 9.34
C GLN A 58 -16.93 -6.50 8.07
N VAL A 59 -16.81 -5.28 7.54
CA VAL A 59 -15.97 -5.01 6.37
C VAL A 59 -14.49 -5.25 6.68
N ALA A 60 -14.01 -4.83 7.86
CA ALA A 60 -12.64 -5.09 8.29
C ALA A 60 -12.35 -6.59 8.34
N ARG A 61 -13.23 -7.38 8.99
CA ARG A 61 -13.10 -8.85 9.05
C ARG A 61 -13.12 -9.48 7.65
N GLU A 62 -13.98 -8.99 6.76
CA GLU A 62 -14.04 -9.46 5.38
C GLU A 62 -12.73 -9.16 4.64
N PHE A 63 -12.19 -7.95 4.78
CA PHE A 63 -10.92 -7.56 4.16
C PHE A 63 -9.76 -8.40 4.68
N MET A 64 -9.65 -8.61 5.99
CA MET A 64 -8.56 -9.42 6.57
C MET A 64 -8.61 -10.87 6.08
N ARG A 65 -9.81 -11.45 5.95
CA ARG A 65 -9.97 -12.78 5.35
C ARG A 65 -9.57 -12.79 3.87
N PHE A 66 -9.98 -11.78 3.11
CA PHE A 66 -9.58 -11.64 1.71
C PHE A 66 -8.06 -11.50 1.57
N PHE A 67 -7.42 -10.64 2.37
CA PHE A 67 -5.99 -10.35 2.30
C PHE A 67 -5.14 -11.61 2.50
N ALA A 68 -5.53 -12.50 3.43
CA ALA A 68 -4.80 -13.73 3.71
C ALA A 68 -4.59 -14.62 2.47
N ASP A 69 -5.56 -14.62 1.54
CA ASP A 69 -5.56 -15.48 0.35
C ASP A 69 -5.40 -14.70 -0.98
N SER A 70 -5.32 -13.37 -0.94
CA SER A 70 -5.36 -12.53 -2.15
C SER A 70 -4.04 -12.44 -2.91
N GLY A 71 -2.92 -12.78 -2.26
CA GLY A 71 -1.58 -12.53 -2.80
C GLY A 71 -1.16 -11.06 -2.78
N TRP A 72 -1.91 -10.19 -2.10
CA TRP A 72 -1.52 -8.80 -1.84
C TRP A 72 -0.34 -8.75 -0.86
N ILE A 73 0.46 -7.69 -0.95
CA ILE A 73 1.73 -7.60 -0.22
C ILE A 73 1.66 -6.44 0.78
N ALA A 74 1.93 -6.70 2.06
CA ALA A 74 2.15 -5.63 3.02
C ALA A 74 3.52 -4.97 2.77
N THR A 75 3.60 -3.65 2.90
CA THR A 75 4.84 -2.89 2.71
C THR A 75 5.08 -1.92 3.86
N ASP A 76 6.31 -1.91 4.35
CA ASP A 76 6.84 -1.00 5.37
C ASP A 76 7.74 0.08 4.76
N ALA A 77 7.86 0.12 3.43
CA ALA A 77 8.54 1.18 2.69
C ALA A 77 8.15 2.53 3.28
N GLN A 78 9.13 3.40 3.54
CA GLN A 78 8.88 4.71 4.13
C GLN A 78 9.94 5.68 3.66
N GLU A 79 9.50 6.82 3.14
CA GLU A 79 10.40 7.91 2.80
C GLU A 79 9.80 9.26 3.19
N THR A 80 10.68 10.18 3.57
CA THR A 80 10.31 11.54 3.97
C THR A 80 10.32 12.49 2.77
N HIS A 81 9.37 13.43 2.77
CA HIS A 81 9.33 14.50 1.79
C HIS A 81 8.73 15.75 2.42
N ARG A 82 9.25 16.94 2.10
CA ARG A 82 8.79 18.22 2.68
C ARG A 82 7.28 18.43 2.53
N ALA A 83 6.69 18.02 1.41
CA ALA A 83 5.24 18.12 1.18
C ALA A 83 4.41 17.15 2.06
N LEU A 84 5.03 16.08 2.56
CA LEU A 84 4.42 15.06 3.40
C LEU A 84 4.68 15.27 4.90
N GLU A 85 5.49 16.26 5.26
CA GLU A 85 5.76 16.59 6.66
C GLU A 85 4.48 17.04 7.39
N PRO A 86 4.25 16.53 8.61
CA PRO A 86 3.09 16.91 9.40
C PRO A 86 3.12 18.43 9.70
N SER A 87 2.02 19.13 9.41
CA SER A 87 1.95 20.59 9.60
C SER A 87 1.85 21.03 11.07
N ILE A 88 1.51 20.11 11.98
CA ILE A 88 1.27 20.38 13.41
C ILE A 88 1.81 19.19 14.23
N LYS A 89 2.39 19.46 15.41
CA LYS A 89 2.97 18.42 16.29
C LYS A 89 1.93 17.53 16.99
N ASN A 90 0.73 18.05 17.27
CA ASN A 90 -0.36 17.31 17.92
C ASN A 90 -1.40 16.88 16.87
N GLN A 91 -1.10 15.79 16.17
CA GLN A 91 -2.02 15.24 15.17
C GLN A 91 -2.98 14.25 15.80
N SER A 92 -4.23 14.23 15.32
CA SER A 92 -5.15 13.13 15.62
C SER A 92 -4.60 11.80 15.07
N LYS A 93 -5.08 10.67 15.60
CA LYS A 93 -4.73 9.33 15.09
C LYS A 93 -4.93 9.25 13.56
N GLN A 94 -6.05 9.77 13.07
CA GLN A 94 -6.36 9.78 11.63
C GLN A 94 -5.37 10.62 10.83
N ALA A 95 -4.99 11.80 11.33
CA ALA A 95 -4.01 12.64 10.64
C ALA A 95 -2.62 11.98 10.58
N MET A 96 -2.22 11.27 11.65
CA MET A 96 -0.98 10.49 11.65
C MET A 96 -1.04 9.34 10.64
N LEU A 97 -2.16 8.60 10.58
CA LEU A 97 -2.35 7.52 9.61
C LEU A 97 -2.23 8.04 8.17
N VAL A 98 -2.85 9.19 7.87
CA VAL A 98 -2.77 9.83 6.54
C VAL A 98 -1.33 10.20 6.18
N VAL A 99 -0.56 10.78 7.11
CA VAL A 99 0.85 11.12 6.89
C VAL A 99 1.68 9.87 6.66
N ALA A 100 1.55 8.86 7.53
CA ALA A 100 2.30 7.62 7.43
C ALA A 100 2.00 6.87 6.13
N THR A 101 0.73 6.82 5.73
CA THR A 101 0.30 6.26 4.45
C THR A 101 0.97 6.99 3.28
N ALA A 102 0.96 8.33 3.29
CA ALA A 102 1.58 9.11 2.20
C ALA A 102 3.09 8.90 2.12
N GLN A 103 3.79 8.85 3.26
CA GLN A 103 5.22 8.57 3.32
C GLN A 103 5.52 7.15 2.83
N CYS A 104 4.66 6.19 3.15
CA CYS A 104 4.83 4.82 2.68
C CYS A 104 4.68 4.69 1.18
N VAL A 105 3.65 5.33 0.62
CA VAL A 105 3.42 5.39 -0.83
C VAL A 105 4.58 6.04 -1.56
N TYR A 106 5.15 7.11 -1.00
CA TYR A 106 6.33 7.75 -1.58
C TYR A 106 7.58 6.86 -1.47
N GLY A 107 7.77 6.18 -0.34
CA GLY A 107 8.83 5.17 -0.17
C GLY A 107 8.74 4.07 -1.22
N LEU A 108 7.54 3.51 -1.42
CA LEU A 108 7.29 2.48 -2.44
C LEU A 108 7.62 2.96 -3.86
N ALA A 109 7.37 4.23 -4.16
CA ALA A 109 7.75 4.83 -5.44
C ALA A 109 9.26 4.94 -5.63
N ASN A 110 10.01 5.20 -4.55
CA ASN A 110 11.46 5.26 -4.60
C ASN A 110 12.11 3.86 -4.68
N GLU A 111 11.51 2.86 -4.04
CA GLU A 111 11.96 1.46 -4.12
C GLU A 111 11.77 0.85 -5.52
N HIS A 112 10.75 1.31 -6.25
CA HIS A 112 10.40 0.81 -7.58
C HIS A 112 10.45 1.91 -8.65
N PRO A 113 11.63 2.48 -8.95
CA PRO A 113 11.75 3.61 -9.87
C PRO A 113 11.44 3.25 -11.33
N ASP A 114 11.32 1.96 -11.65
CA ASP A 114 10.98 1.41 -12.97
C ASP A 114 9.51 0.96 -13.07
N ALA A 115 8.72 1.07 -12.00
CA ALA A 115 7.31 0.74 -11.96
C ALA A 115 6.43 1.98 -11.82
N LEU A 116 5.21 1.94 -12.39
CA LEU A 116 4.19 2.95 -12.12
C LEU A 116 3.47 2.62 -10.81
N ILE A 117 3.58 3.50 -9.81
CA ILE A 117 2.82 3.43 -8.57
C ILE A 117 1.49 4.17 -8.74
N VAL A 118 0.41 3.48 -8.44
CA VAL A 118 -0.95 4.01 -8.41
C VAL A 118 -1.42 4.02 -6.96
N PHE A 119 -1.49 5.21 -6.38
CA PHE A 119 -2.11 5.41 -5.07
C PHE A 119 -3.60 5.64 -5.21
N VAL A 120 -4.39 4.89 -4.46
CA VAL A 120 -5.84 4.91 -4.50
C VAL A 120 -6.36 5.51 -3.21
N SER A 121 -7.05 6.64 -3.34
CA SER A 121 -7.66 7.32 -2.21
C SER A 121 -8.91 8.07 -2.63
N ASN A 122 -9.91 8.10 -1.76
CA ASN A 122 -11.09 8.95 -1.95
C ASN A 122 -10.90 10.35 -1.34
N SER A 123 -9.80 10.58 -0.62
CA SER A 123 -9.46 11.87 -0.02
C SER A 123 -8.77 12.79 -1.04
N GLN A 124 -9.53 13.73 -1.59
CA GLN A 124 -9.00 14.75 -2.51
C GLN A 124 -7.83 15.56 -1.93
N PRO A 125 -7.84 15.97 -0.63
CA PRO A 125 -6.69 16.62 -0.02
C PRO A 125 -5.43 15.74 -0.04
N LEU A 126 -5.57 14.43 0.20
CA LEU A 126 -4.44 13.50 0.20
C LEU A 126 -3.90 13.27 -1.21
N LEU A 127 -4.77 13.11 -2.20
CA LEU A 127 -4.38 13.00 -3.61
C LEU A 127 -3.60 14.24 -4.08
N LYS A 128 -4.07 15.45 -3.75
CA LYS A 128 -3.39 16.71 -4.06
C LYS A 128 -2.02 16.81 -3.37
N ARG A 129 -1.96 16.39 -2.10
CA ARG A 129 -0.72 16.39 -1.31
C ARG A 129 0.32 15.42 -1.87
N LEU A 130 -0.12 14.26 -2.35
CA LEU A 130 0.79 13.29 -2.96
C LEU A 130 1.28 13.77 -4.33
N ALA A 131 0.41 14.40 -5.12
CA ALA A 131 0.80 14.98 -6.41
C ALA A 131 1.88 16.08 -6.26
N SER A 132 1.87 16.85 -5.16
CA SER A 132 2.89 17.89 -4.91
C SER A 132 4.27 17.33 -4.53
N VAL A 133 4.40 16.02 -4.32
CA VAL A 133 5.70 15.36 -4.18
C VAL A 133 6.46 15.35 -5.50
N GLY A 134 5.75 15.33 -6.64
CA GLY A 134 6.38 15.41 -7.96
C GLY A 134 7.15 14.16 -8.38
N ALA A 135 6.90 13.01 -7.75
CA ALA A 135 7.54 11.75 -8.12
C ALA A 135 7.14 11.32 -9.54
N ALA A 136 8.14 11.05 -10.39
CA ALA A 136 7.95 10.79 -11.82
C ALA A 136 7.25 9.46 -12.15
N ASN A 137 7.13 8.56 -11.18
CA ASN A 137 6.52 7.24 -11.33
C ASN A 137 5.30 7.04 -10.41
N LEU A 138 4.75 8.12 -9.83
CA LEU A 138 3.64 8.04 -8.88
C LEU A 138 2.44 8.85 -9.36
N CYS A 139 1.25 8.26 -9.32
CA CYS A 139 0.01 8.97 -9.56
C CYS A 139 -1.07 8.59 -8.55
N GLY A 140 -1.98 9.53 -8.28
CA GLY A 140 -3.13 9.33 -7.40
C GLY A 140 -4.44 9.26 -8.18
N MET A 141 -5.35 8.38 -7.78
CA MET A 141 -6.72 8.32 -8.33
C MET A 141 -7.73 7.82 -7.28
N THR A 142 -9.03 7.95 -7.57
CA THR A 142 -10.09 7.43 -6.68
C THR A 142 -10.33 5.94 -6.90
N GLY A 143 -10.96 5.28 -5.91
CA GLY A 143 -11.37 3.88 -6.05
C GLY A 143 -12.31 3.65 -7.24
N ALA A 144 -13.21 4.61 -7.51
CA ALA A 144 -14.10 4.55 -8.67
C ALA A 144 -13.33 4.61 -10.02
N MET A 145 -12.30 5.44 -10.11
CA MET A 145 -11.45 5.50 -11.31
C MET A 145 -10.68 4.20 -11.52
N LEU A 146 -10.10 3.64 -10.46
CA LEU A 146 -9.41 2.35 -10.54
C LEU A 146 -10.36 1.21 -10.92
N LEU A 147 -11.56 1.17 -10.34
CA LEU A 147 -12.57 0.16 -10.66
C LEU A 147 -13.01 0.24 -12.12
N ASN A 148 -13.19 1.46 -12.64
CA ASN A 148 -13.51 1.66 -14.05
C ASN A 148 -12.37 1.17 -14.95
N TRP A 149 -11.12 1.44 -14.59
CA TRP A 149 -9.96 0.91 -15.30
C TRP A 149 -9.96 -0.62 -15.29
N ALA A 150 -10.13 -1.25 -14.13
CA ALA A 150 -10.16 -2.70 -13.99
C ALA A 150 -11.24 -3.36 -14.87
N ARG A 151 -12.43 -2.76 -14.94
CA ARG A 151 -13.58 -3.32 -15.66
C ARG A 151 -13.57 -3.08 -17.16
N LYS A 152 -13.13 -1.89 -17.58
CA LYS A 152 -13.17 -1.48 -18.99
C LYS A 152 -11.86 -1.73 -19.73
N GLY A 153 -10.76 -1.92 -19.01
CA GLY A 153 -9.41 -1.97 -19.59
C GLY A 153 -8.89 -0.60 -20.06
N GLU A 154 -9.69 0.46 -19.92
CA GLU A 154 -9.33 1.82 -20.32
C GLU A 154 -8.52 2.50 -19.22
N ARG A 155 -7.23 2.76 -19.49
CA ARG A 155 -6.34 3.42 -18.54
C ARG A 155 -6.75 4.90 -18.34
N PRO A 156 -6.93 5.36 -17.09
CA PRO A 156 -7.23 6.76 -16.80
C PRO A 156 -6.14 7.70 -17.33
N ALA A 157 -6.55 8.91 -17.75
CA ALA A 157 -5.64 9.91 -18.28
C ALA A 157 -4.46 10.21 -17.35
N VAL A 158 -4.70 10.27 -16.03
CA VAL A 158 -3.65 10.51 -15.03
C VAL A 158 -2.57 9.41 -15.04
N ALA A 159 -2.96 8.14 -15.15
CA ALA A 159 -2.02 7.03 -15.23
C ALA A 159 -1.30 7.00 -16.58
N THR A 160 -1.99 7.34 -17.67
CA THR A 160 -1.37 7.43 -19.01
C THR A 160 -0.31 8.52 -19.07
N GLN A 161 -0.59 9.72 -18.54
CA GLN A 161 0.36 10.82 -18.47
C GLN A 161 1.58 10.44 -17.62
N GLN A 162 1.35 9.84 -16.45
CA GLN A 162 2.43 9.43 -15.56
C GLN A 162 3.31 8.35 -16.19
N LEU A 163 2.70 7.39 -16.89
CA LEU A 163 3.42 6.34 -17.60
C LEU A 163 4.30 6.90 -18.72
N GLN A 164 3.81 7.89 -19.46
CA GLN A 164 4.61 8.57 -20.49
C GLN A 164 5.81 9.31 -19.89
N SER A 165 5.63 9.97 -18.75
CA SER A 165 6.72 10.61 -17.99
C SER A 165 7.77 9.59 -17.55
N LEU A 166 7.33 8.47 -16.96
CA LEU A 166 8.19 7.36 -16.56
C LEU A 166 8.96 6.78 -17.75
N MET A 167 8.30 6.51 -18.87
CA MET A 167 8.95 5.96 -20.06
C MET A 167 10.03 6.90 -20.62
N ARG A 168 9.80 8.22 -20.59
CA ARG A 168 10.80 9.22 -21.00
C ARG A 168 12.03 9.16 -20.09
N MET A 169 11.81 9.18 -18.77
CA MET A 169 12.87 9.11 -17.77
C MET A 169 13.68 7.80 -17.86
N LEU A 170 13.01 6.66 -18.08
CA LEU A 170 13.69 5.36 -18.28
C LEU A 170 14.50 5.33 -19.59
N GLY A 171 14.03 6.01 -20.64
CA GLY A 171 14.76 6.17 -21.90
C GLY A 171 16.07 6.95 -21.71
N GLU A 172 16.02 8.06 -20.98
CA GLU A 172 17.19 8.93 -20.69
C GLU A 172 18.25 8.23 -19.82
N ARG A 173 17.83 7.40 -18.85
CA ARG A 173 18.76 6.61 -18.03
C ARG A 173 19.55 5.61 -18.87
N LYS A 174 18.88 4.93 -19.81
CA LYS A 174 19.51 3.93 -20.70
C LYS A 174 20.51 4.57 -21.66
N SER A 175 20.20 5.74 -22.22
CA SER A 175 21.13 6.43 -23.13
C SER A 175 22.40 6.91 -22.41
N THR A 176 22.25 7.44 -21.18
CA THR A 176 23.38 7.89 -20.36
C THR A 176 24.30 6.73 -19.96
N GLN A 177 23.72 5.59 -19.58
CA GLN A 177 24.49 4.39 -19.23
C GLN A 177 25.31 3.86 -20.41
N ARG A 178 24.72 3.86 -21.62
CA ARG A 178 25.42 3.41 -22.84
C ARG A 178 26.59 4.33 -23.23
N ASN A 179 26.48 5.62 -22.95
CA ASN A 179 27.55 6.58 -23.26
C ASN A 179 28.75 6.45 -22.30
N ARG A 180 28.49 6.07 -21.04
CA ARG A 180 29.55 5.88 -20.02
C ARG A 180 30.44 4.66 -20.30
N GLY A 181 29.84 3.53 -20.70
CA GLY A 181 30.60 2.32 -21.04
C GLY A 181 31.55 2.47 -22.23
N ARG A 182 31.32 3.48 -23.10
CA ARG A 182 32.17 3.73 -24.27
C ARG A 182 33.44 4.52 -23.94
N ILE A 183 33.48 5.20 -22.79
CA ILE A 183 34.63 5.99 -22.34
C ILE A 183 35.64 5.11 -21.60
N ASP A 184 35.17 4.11 -20.86
CA ASP A 184 36.04 3.21 -20.09
C ASP A 184 36.82 2.23 -20.99
N ASP A 185 36.22 1.77 -22.11
CA ASP A 185 36.91 0.93 -23.09
C ASP A 185 37.98 1.67 -23.92
N ALA A 186 38.00 3.01 -23.91
CA ALA A 186 39.04 3.79 -24.59
C ALA A 186 40.30 4.00 -23.72
N SER A 187 40.30 3.59 -22.45
CA SER A 187 41.38 3.84 -21.49
C SER A 187 42.30 2.65 -21.21
N VAL A 188 42.01 1.44 -21.72
CA VAL A 188 42.78 0.21 -21.46
C VAL A 188 43.76 -0.14 -22.59
N SER A 189 44.14 0.81 -23.43
CA SER A 189 45.20 0.60 -24.43
C SER A 189 45.97 1.88 -24.72
N LYS A 190 46.84 2.30 -23.80
CA LYS A 190 48.02 3.15 -24.08
C LYS A 190 48.91 3.28 -22.84
N THR A 191 49.65 2.23 -22.52
CA THR A 191 50.97 2.36 -21.92
C THR A 191 51.90 2.88 -23.03
N GLY A 192 52.18 4.17 -23.02
CA GLY A 192 52.97 4.84 -24.04
C GLY A 192 53.60 6.10 -23.48
N THR A 193 54.71 5.88 -22.78
CA THR A 193 55.80 6.80 -22.45
C THR A 193 55.81 8.10 -23.25
N SER A 194 55.76 9.26 -22.59
CA SER A 194 56.42 10.46 -23.12
C SER A 194 56.74 11.47 -22.03
N ALA A 195 57.94 12.02 -22.18
CA ALA A 195 58.78 12.62 -21.17
C ALA A 195 58.48 14.10 -20.90
N SER A 196 58.90 14.50 -19.70
CA SER A 196 59.29 15.83 -19.25
C SER A 196 59.87 16.76 -20.34
N ARG A 197 59.44 18.03 -20.32
CA ARG A 197 60.33 19.16 -20.59
C ARG A 197 59.89 20.43 -19.84
N LEU A 198 60.76 20.85 -18.93
CA LEU A 198 60.88 22.15 -18.27
C LEU A 198 61.37 23.24 -19.25
N THR A 199 60.83 24.45 -19.10
CA THR A 199 61.46 25.80 -19.26
C THR A 199 60.40 26.83 -18.83
N GLY A 200 60.52 27.62 -17.76
CA GLY A 200 61.28 28.90 -17.66
C GLY A 200 60.60 29.98 -18.55
N THR A 201 60.18 31.19 -18.16
CA THR A 201 60.67 32.24 -17.22
C THR A 201 59.66 33.42 -17.26
N ARG A 202 59.26 34.04 -16.13
CA ARG A 202 59.71 35.35 -15.58
C ARG A 202 58.94 36.62 -16.05
N GLY A 203 58.53 37.43 -15.06
CA GLY A 203 58.12 38.86 -15.16
C GLY A 203 56.63 39.05 -14.84
N GLY A 204 56.17 39.68 -13.76
CA GLY A 204 56.73 40.72 -12.91
C GLY A 204 55.97 42.02 -13.17
N SER A 205 55.03 42.39 -12.29
CA SER A 205 54.55 43.77 -12.02
C SER A 205 53.53 43.74 -10.88
N GLU A 206 53.95 44.25 -9.72
CA GLU A 206 53.08 44.81 -8.68
C GLU A 206 52.26 45.97 -9.27
N LEU A 207 51.06 46.20 -8.72
CA LEU A 207 50.72 47.46 -8.06
C LEU A 207 49.44 47.24 -7.22
N LYS A 208 49.57 47.57 -5.94
CA LYS A 208 48.55 47.63 -4.89
C LYS A 208 48.07 49.10 -4.80
N PRO A 209 47.39 49.51 -3.72
CA PRO A 209 45.94 49.53 -3.42
C PRO A 209 45.32 50.95 -3.53
N GLU A 210 44.01 51.07 -3.27
CA GLU A 210 43.40 52.04 -2.32
C GLU A 210 41.87 51.85 -2.38
N SER A 211 41.19 51.56 -1.26
CA SER A 211 40.67 52.51 -0.24
C SER A 211 39.62 53.47 -0.84
N SER A 212 38.38 53.49 -0.38
CA SER A 212 37.96 54.21 0.85
C SER A 212 36.40 54.18 0.92
N PHE A 213 35.80 53.89 2.08
CA PHE A 213 35.02 54.81 2.95
C PHE A 213 33.74 55.41 2.30
N SER A 214 32.53 55.52 2.87
CA SER A 214 32.07 55.77 4.25
C SER A 214 30.52 55.73 4.36
N LYS A 215 30.02 55.55 5.60
CA LYS A 215 28.87 56.24 6.28
C LYS A 215 27.42 55.92 5.86
N THR A 216 26.58 55.28 6.71
CA THR A 216 25.82 55.71 7.93
C THR A 216 24.57 56.57 7.73
N SER A 217 23.42 56.04 8.16
CA SER A 217 22.39 56.62 9.07
C SER A 217 21.31 55.53 9.25
N LYS A 218 20.81 55.09 10.42
CA LYS A 218 20.41 55.63 11.73
C LYS A 218 19.11 56.44 11.74
N THR A 219 18.22 56.01 12.63
CA THR A 219 16.93 56.56 13.13
C THR A 219 15.66 56.02 12.43
N GLY A 220 14.56 55.69 13.12
CA GLY A 220 14.17 56.04 14.49
C GLY A 220 13.25 55.02 15.18
N PHE A 221 13.44 54.91 16.49
CA PHE A 221 12.56 54.30 17.48
C PHE A 221 12.11 55.44 18.39
N SER A 222 10.80 55.65 18.54
CA SER A 222 10.09 56.39 19.62
C SER A 222 8.63 56.51 19.18
N GLY A 223 7.60 56.20 19.95
CA GLY A 223 7.52 55.77 21.34
C GLY A 223 6.07 55.83 21.83
N ASN A 224 5.84 55.29 23.03
CA ASN A 224 4.77 55.63 23.98
C ASN A 224 3.31 55.22 23.64
N ARG A 225 2.46 54.74 24.56
CA ARG A 225 2.43 54.81 26.03
C ARG A 225 1.31 53.88 26.58
N SER A 226 1.54 53.37 27.80
CA SER A 226 0.59 53.22 28.93
C SER A 226 -0.67 52.34 28.80
N ALA A 227 -1.23 51.68 29.83
CA ALA A 227 -0.84 51.30 31.19
C ALA A 227 -1.99 50.44 31.77
N SER A 228 -1.65 49.54 32.71
CA SER A 228 -2.44 49.10 33.88
C SER A 228 -3.80 48.40 33.69
N SER A 229 -3.90 47.13 34.09
CA SER A 229 -4.51 46.75 35.40
C SER A 229 -4.51 45.23 35.63
N ARG A 230 -4.02 44.83 36.81
CA ARG A 230 -4.33 43.57 37.55
C ARG A 230 -5.81 43.66 38.04
N PRO A 231 -6.51 42.60 38.55
CA PRO A 231 -5.98 41.49 39.36
C PRO A 231 -6.69 40.10 39.27
N LYS A 232 -6.16 39.16 40.08
CA LYS A 232 -6.81 38.00 40.78
C LYS A 232 -6.54 36.57 40.24
N THR A 233 -5.74 35.84 41.03
CA THR A 233 -5.77 34.36 41.24
C THR A 233 -7.10 33.97 41.93
N PRO A 234 -7.68 32.77 41.67
CA PRO A 234 -7.40 31.54 42.46
C PRO A 234 -7.63 30.24 41.63
N PRO A 235 -7.82 29.04 42.24
CA PRO A 235 -6.89 28.23 43.00
C PRO A 235 -6.43 26.96 42.24
N ARG A 236 -5.42 26.32 42.84
CA ARG A 236 -4.75 25.07 42.48
C ARG A 236 -5.71 23.86 42.54
N SER A 237 -6.11 23.31 41.40
CA SER A 237 -6.54 21.91 41.29
C SER A 237 -5.37 21.07 40.80
N ARG A 238 -4.99 20.12 41.65
CA ARG A 238 -4.01 19.07 41.38
C ARG A 238 -4.72 18.02 40.53
N GLU A 239 -4.54 18.09 39.22
CA GLU A 239 -4.82 16.97 38.33
C GLU A 239 -3.50 16.58 37.67
N GLU A 240 -3.12 15.35 37.96
CA GLU A 240 -1.88 14.69 37.61
C GLU A 240 -1.83 14.53 36.08
N SER A 241 -1.23 15.50 35.40
CA SER A 241 -0.87 15.40 33.99
C SER A 241 0.08 14.23 33.83
N ARG A 242 -0.45 13.06 33.48
CA ARG A 242 0.34 11.98 32.90
C ARG A 242 1.03 12.57 31.69
N GLU A 243 2.32 12.79 31.83
CA GLU A 243 3.26 13.09 30.76
C GLU A 243 3.18 11.91 29.78
N MET A 244 2.26 12.03 28.83
CA MET A 244 2.08 11.06 27.76
C MET A 244 3.24 11.29 26.81
N THR A 245 4.36 10.65 27.13
CA THR A 245 5.48 10.47 26.23
C THR A 245 4.93 10.05 24.87
N PRO A 246 5.32 10.73 23.78
CA PRO A 246 4.82 10.40 22.46
C PRO A 246 5.17 8.94 22.19
N ALA A 247 4.14 8.11 22.06
CA ALA A 247 4.29 6.75 21.58
C ALA A 247 4.81 6.84 20.15
N VAL A 248 6.13 6.90 20.00
CA VAL A 248 6.84 6.39 18.85
C VAL A 248 6.16 5.05 18.56
N TYR A 249 5.47 4.93 17.43
CA TYR A 249 4.97 3.65 16.95
C TYR A 249 6.21 2.75 16.89
N ARG A 250 6.42 1.95 17.95
CA ARG A 250 7.50 0.99 18.03
C ARG A 250 7.06 -0.15 17.14
N MET A 251 7.34 0.05 15.87
CA MET A 251 7.12 -0.84 14.74
C MET A 251 7.69 -2.20 15.14
N LYS A 252 6.82 -3.20 15.28
CA LYS A 252 7.26 -4.58 15.39
C LYS A 252 7.57 -5.00 13.96
N HIS A 253 8.83 -5.27 13.66
CA HIS A 253 9.20 -5.88 12.39
C HIS A 253 8.44 -7.20 12.22
N ILE A 254 7.36 -7.19 11.44
CA ILE A 254 6.74 -8.42 10.97
C ILE A 254 7.54 -8.85 9.76
N THR A 255 8.41 -9.82 9.97
CA THR A 255 9.08 -10.51 8.88
C THR A 255 8.00 -11.14 7.99
N ALA A 256 8.14 -11.00 6.67
CA ALA A 256 7.28 -11.64 5.68
C ALA A 256 6.95 -13.10 6.08
N PRO A 257 5.71 -13.57 5.89
CA PRO A 257 5.31 -14.90 6.32
C PRO A 257 6.26 -15.93 5.71
N LYS A 258 7.08 -16.54 6.57
CA LYS A 258 7.99 -17.61 6.21
C LYS A 258 7.14 -18.72 5.59
N LYS A 259 7.34 -18.96 4.29
CA LYS A 259 6.70 -20.02 3.51
C LYS A 259 6.82 -21.33 4.31
N ARG A 260 5.75 -21.70 5.03
CA ARG A 260 5.70 -22.94 5.80
C ARG A 260 5.80 -24.06 4.79
N GLY A 261 6.88 -24.84 4.88
CA GLY A 261 7.14 -25.97 4.00
C GLY A 261 5.91 -26.86 3.90
N GLY A 262 5.39 -26.99 2.68
CA GLY A 262 4.38 -27.96 2.35
C GLY A 262 4.97 -29.35 2.46
N GLY A 263 4.34 -30.18 3.28
CA GLY A 263 4.65 -31.59 3.41
C GLY A 263 3.83 -32.16 4.56
N PHE A 264 3.05 -33.19 4.28
CA PHE A 264 2.26 -34.03 5.19
C PHE A 264 0.78 -33.69 5.46
N VAL A 265 0.34 -32.43 5.61
CA VAL A 265 -1.09 -32.20 5.93
C VAL A 265 -2.01 -32.15 4.70
N SER A 266 -1.51 -31.69 3.55
CA SER A 266 -2.30 -31.58 2.31
C SER A 266 -2.64 -32.92 1.66
N SER A 267 -1.85 -33.98 1.89
CA SER A 267 -2.17 -35.33 1.39
C SER A 267 -3.30 -36.01 2.17
N ALA A 268 -3.44 -35.72 3.47
CA ALA A 268 -4.51 -36.32 4.29
C ALA A 268 -5.88 -35.69 4.02
N VAL A 269 -5.93 -34.37 3.79
CA VAL A 269 -7.19 -33.65 3.53
C VAL A 269 -7.73 -33.94 2.12
N ASN A 270 -6.84 -34.09 1.12
CA ASN A 270 -7.26 -34.50 -0.22
C ASN A 270 -7.76 -35.95 -0.28
N LEU A 271 -7.23 -36.85 0.54
CA LEU A 271 -7.70 -38.23 0.63
C LEU A 271 -9.10 -38.33 1.27
N LEU A 272 -9.36 -37.55 2.33
CA LEU A 272 -10.68 -37.52 2.98
C LEU A 272 -11.74 -36.83 2.09
N GLY A 273 -11.38 -35.75 1.41
CA GLY A 273 -12.27 -35.08 0.45
C GLY A 273 -12.66 -35.99 -0.72
N ALA A 274 -11.70 -36.73 -1.28
CA ALA A 274 -11.96 -37.66 -2.38
C ALA A 274 -12.91 -38.81 -1.98
N LEU A 275 -12.81 -39.32 -0.75
CA LEU A 275 -13.72 -40.36 -0.24
C LEU A 275 -15.15 -39.83 -0.04
N PHE A 276 -15.31 -38.57 0.35
CA PHE A 276 -16.63 -37.95 0.47
C PHE A 276 -17.30 -37.75 -0.89
N PHE A 277 -16.56 -37.29 -1.91
CA PHE A 277 -17.11 -37.16 -3.26
C PHE A 277 -17.37 -38.52 -3.92
N PHE A 278 -16.57 -39.54 -3.65
CA PHE A 278 -16.80 -40.89 -4.17
C PHE A 278 -18.07 -41.54 -3.58
N THR A 279 -18.34 -41.34 -2.29
CA THR A 279 -19.56 -41.85 -1.63
C THR A 279 -20.83 -41.13 -2.10
N VAL A 280 -20.79 -39.82 -2.29
CA VAL A 280 -21.92 -39.06 -2.86
C VAL A 280 -22.17 -39.43 -4.33
N ALA A 281 -21.11 -39.59 -5.13
CA ALA A 281 -21.24 -40.02 -6.52
C ALA A 281 -21.80 -41.44 -6.65
N MET A 282 -21.40 -42.37 -5.78
CA MET A 282 -21.98 -43.72 -5.73
C MET A 282 -23.45 -43.71 -5.32
N GLY A 283 -23.85 -42.87 -4.36
CA GLY A 283 -25.26 -42.74 -3.96
C GLY A 283 -26.15 -42.18 -5.08
N ILE A 284 -25.63 -41.24 -5.87
CA ILE A 284 -26.34 -40.69 -7.04
C ILE A 284 -26.40 -41.72 -8.18
N LEU A 285 -25.31 -42.46 -8.43
CA LEU A 285 -25.28 -43.50 -9.46
C LEU A 285 -26.21 -44.67 -9.12
N TRP A 286 -26.32 -45.05 -7.84
CA TRP A 286 -27.27 -46.06 -7.37
C TRP A 286 -28.73 -45.62 -7.53
N ARG A 287 -29.02 -44.33 -7.33
CA ARG A 287 -30.36 -43.76 -7.58
C ARG A 287 -30.72 -43.65 -9.05
N VAL A 288 -29.75 -43.44 -9.94
CA VAL A 288 -29.99 -43.33 -11.39
C VAL A 288 -30.17 -44.72 -12.03
N LEU A 289 -29.52 -45.75 -11.48
CA LEU A 289 -29.66 -47.12 -11.98
C LEU A 289 -30.92 -47.86 -11.49
N ASP A 290 -31.62 -47.35 -10.46
CA ASP A 290 -32.76 -48.05 -9.87
C ASP A 290 -34.12 -47.33 -10.05
N VAL A 291 -34.56 -47.17 -11.30
CA VAL A 291 -35.90 -46.63 -11.60
C VAL A 291 -36.79 -47.58 -12.41
N LYS A 292 -36.36 -48.80 -12.77
CA LYS A 292 -37.25 -49.75 -13.48
C LYS A 292 -37.24 -51.22 -13.01
N GLY A 293 -36.44 -51.58 -12.01
CA GLY A 293 -36.34 -52.97 -11.53
C GLY A 293 -37.02 -53.29 -10.19
N PHE A 294 -37.02 -52.37 -9.22
CA PHE A 294 -37.21 -52.78 -7.81
C PHE A 294 -38.65 -52.93 -7.30
N ARG A 295 -39.70 -52.59 -8.08
CA ARG A 295 -41.10 -52.71 -7.61
C ARG A 295 -41.72 -54.11 -7.75
N LYS A 296 -40.98 -55.12 -8.21
CA LYS A 296 -41.54 -56.46 -8.43
C LYS A 296 -40.94 -57.60 -7.60
N THR A 297 -39.94 -57.37 -6.74
CA THR A 297 -39.25 -58.51 -6.10
C THR A 297 -38.95 -58.41 -4.61
N PHE A 298 -39.30 -57.33 -3.91
CA PHE A 298 -39.10 -57.28 -2.45
C PHE A 298 -40.27 -56.64 -1.72
N VAL A 299 -41.34 -57.43 -1.55
CA VAL A 299 -42.17 -57.37 -0.35
C VAL A 299 -42.05 -58.71 0.36
N PRO A 300 -41.16 -58.87 1.34
CA PRO A 300 -41.37 -59.84 2.41
C PRO A 300 -42.05 -59.12 3.59
N ALA A 301 -43.15 -59.71 4.02
CA ALA A 301 -43.92 -59.49 5.23
C ALA A 301 -43.27 -58.61 6.31
N LEU A 302 -43.79 -57.40 6.47
CA LEU A 302 -43.65 -56.62 7.70
C LEU A 302 -44.36 -57.33 8.87
N PRO A 303 -43.70 -57.49 10.04
CA PRO A 303 -44.32 -58.06 11.24
C PRO A 303 -45.54 -57.25 11.70
N SER A 304 -46.57 -57.97 12.19
CA SER A 304 -47.87 -57.44 12.63
C SER A 304 -47.84 -56.18 13.53
N PRO A 305 -46.88 -55.99 14.47
CA PRO A 305 -46.88 -54.84 15.36
C PRO A 305 -46.72 -53.49 14.64
N VAL A 306 -46.11 -53.47 13.46
CA VAL A 306 -45.85 -52.23 12.71
C VAL A 306 -47.08 -51.78 11.92
N ARG A 307 -48.00 -52.70 11.57
CA ARG A 307 -49.23 -52.35 10.84
C ARG A 307 -50.25 -51.62 11.71
N GLU A 308 -50.26 -51.88 13.02
CA GLU A 308 -51.18 -51.22 13.95
C GLU A 308 -50.73 -49.79 14.27
N PHE A 309 -49.42 -49.56 14.35
CA PHE A 309 -48.86 -48.22 14.59
C PHE A 309 -49.10 -47.25 13.42
N VAL A 310 -49.11 -47.75 12.18
CA VAL A 310 -49.43 -46.92 11.01
C VAL A 310 -50.93 -46.63 10.91
N LYS A 311 -51.79 -47.51 11.43
CA LYS A 311 -53.25 -47.25 11.51
C LYS A 311 -53.64 -46.25 12.62
N SER A 312 -52.80 -46.04 13.64
CA SER A 312 -53.10 -45.10 14.73
C SER A 312 -52.69 -43.65 14.44
N ILE A 313 -51.99 -43.38 13.33
CA ILE A 313 -51.45 -42.05 12.98
C ILE A 313 -52.35 -41.31 11.98
N ASP A 314 -53.43 -41.93 11.51
CA ASP A 314 -54.35 -41.33 10.53
C ASP A 314 -55.72 -41.03 11.18
N PRO A 315 -55.93 -39.84 11.77
CA PRO A 315 -57.26 -39.36 12.06
C PRO A 315 -57.85 -38.73 10.79
N LYS A 316 -59.05 -39.20 10.42
CA LYS A 316 -59.89 -38.75 9.30
C LYS A 316 -59.76 -37.27 8.92
#